data_AF-A0A7X7XGN4-F1
#
_entry.id   AF-A0A7X7XGN4-F1
#
_cell.length_a   1.000
_cell.length_b   1.000
_cell.length_c   1.000
_cell.angle_alpha   90.00
_cell.angle_beta   90.00
_cell.angle_gamma   90.00
#
_symmetry.space_group_name_H-M   'P 1'
#
loop_
_entity.id
_entity.type
_entity.pdbx_description
1 polymer ?
#
loop_
_entity_poly.entity_id
_entity_poly.type
_entity_poly.pdbx_seq_one_letter_code
_entity_poly.pdbx_strand_id
1 'polypeptide(L)'
;MGTEDPRTVPREELLRLVPWLDELDPARWHLVGYDTFSDEFYPLYESHAIEAMAQEAAIRRLMVLEVQQPTESSGGQDDAGIQDRIFILGPGGVFYRAVL
;
A
#
# COMPACT_ATOMS: atom_id res chain seq x y z
N MET A 1 -26.73 -7.24 8.43
CA MET A 1 -25.62 -8.21 8.59
C MET A 1 -24.57 -7.77 7.59
N GLY A 2 -23.63 -6.92 8.02
CA GLY A 2 -22.62 -6.36 7.13
C GLY A 2 -21.66 -7.46 6.73
N THR A 3 -21.53 -7.72 5.44
CA THR A 3 -20.47 -8.56 4.91
C THR A 3 -19.15 -7.88 5.24
N GLU A 4 -18.31 -8.52 6.04
CA GLU A 4 -16.94 -8.08 6.30
C GLU A 4 -16.23 -7.89 4.95
N ASP A 5 -15.60 -6.73 4.74
CA ASP A 5 -14.85 -6.48 3.51
C ASP A 5 -13.69 -7.49 3.47
N PRO A 6 -13.57 -8.31 2.42
CA PRO A 6 -12.55 -9.36 2.34
C PRO A 6 -11.12 -8.82 2.32
N ARG A 7 -10.93 -7.52 2.13
CA ARG A 7 -9.64 -6.82 2.20
C ARG A 7 -9.30 -6.36 3.62
N THR A 8 -10.17 -6.63 4.59
CA THR A 8 -9.93 -6.26 5.99
C THR A 8 -8.91 -7.20 6.60
N VAL A 9 -7.82 -6.63 7.12
CA VAL A 9 -6.80 -7.36 7.86
C VAL A 9 -6.96 -7.07 9.35
N PRO A 10 -6.91 -8.08 10.24
CA PRO A 10 -7.00 -7.87 11.68
C PRO A 10 -5.93 -6.88 12.18
N ARG A 11 -6.29 -6.03 13.14
CA ARG A 11 -5.38 -5.00 13.66
C ARG A 11 -4.05 -5.55 14.15
N GLU A 12 -4.05 -6.72 14.79
CA GLU A 12 -2.82 -7.38 15.27
C GLU A 12 -1.87 -7.74 14.13
N GLU A 13 -2.41 -8.19 12.99
CA GLU A 13 -1.64 -8.49 11.79
C GLU A 13 -1.19 -7.19 11.11
N LEU A 14 -2.06 -6.17 11.01
CA LEU A 14 -1.68 -4.86 10.51
C LEU A 14 -0.55 -4.21 11.30
N LEU A 15 -0.53 -4.32 12.62
CA LEU A 15 0.56 -3.80 13.45
C LEU A 15 1.90 -4.53 13.22
N ARG A 16 1.86 -5.78 12.77
CA ARG A 16 3.09 -6.52 12.42
C ARG A 16 3.63 -6.06 11.08
N LEU A 17 2.74 -5.81 10.11
CA LEU A 17 3.10 -5.31 8.78
C LEU A 17 3.47 -3.82 8.81
N VAL A 18 2.74 -3.04 9.60
CA VAL A 18 2.82 -1.58 9.69
C VAL A 18 2.96 -1.18 11.17
N PRO A 19 4.17 -1.29 11.76
CA PRO A 19 4.40 -0.98 13.17
C PRO A 19 4.07 0.46 13.59
N TRP A 20 4.04 1.38 12.63
CA TRP A 20 3.63 2.79 12.79
C TRP A 20 2.13 3.03 12.52
N LEU A 21 1.29 1.98 12.53
CA LEU A 21 -0.15 2.10 12.29
C LEU A 21 -0.82 3.15 13.18
N ASP A 22 -0.40 3.22 14.46
CA ASP A 22 -0.97 4.13 15.45
C ASP A 22 -0.57 5.61 15.23
N GLU A 23 0.34 5.89 14.31
CA GLU A 23 0.69 7.26 13.88
C GLU A 23 -0.22 7.77 12.75
N LEU A 24 -1.02 6.90 12.14
CA LEU A 24 -1.90 7.23 11.02
C LEU A 24 -3.30 7.64 11.50
N ASP A 25 -4.02 8.40 10.67
CA ASP A 25 -5.40 8.78 10.95
C ASP A 25 -6.34 7.62 10.56
N PRO A 26 -6.98 6.92 11.52
CA PRO A 26 -7.79 5.74 11.23
C PRO A 26 -9.07 6.06 10.41
N ALA A 27 -9.42 7.34 10.24
CA ALA A 27 -10.54 7.77 9.42
C ALA A 27 -10.15 8.07 7.96
N ARG A 28 -8.86 7.98 7.61
CA ARG A 28 -8.35 8.33 6.28
C ARG A 28 -7.75 7.14 5.56
N TRP A 29 -7.57 7.32 4.25
CA TRP A 29 -6.91 6.37 3.37
C TRP A 29 -5.45 6.74 3.20
N HIS A 30 -4.53 5.82 3.44
CA HIS A 30 -3.09 6.02 3.44
C HIS A 30 -2.42 5.17 2.37
N LEU A 31 -1.28 5.64 1.87
CA LEU A 31 -0.37 4.82 1.07
C LEU A 31 0.72 4.24 1.96
N VAL A 32 1.03 2.97 1.72
CA VAL A 32 2.11 2.24 2.36
C VAL A 32 3.02 1.71 1.25
N GLY A 33 4.30 2.00 1.32
CA GLY A 33 5.28 1.41 0.44
C GLY A 33 5.72 0.04 0.96
N TYR A 34 6.19 -0.80 0.06
CA TYR A 34 6.80 -2.08 0.40
C TYR A 34 8.03 -2.27 -0.46
N ASP A 35 9.19 -2.36 0.18
CA ASP A 35 10.46 -2.65 -0.47
C ASP A 35 10.54 -4.16 -0.66
N THR A 36 10.39 -4.59 -1.92
CA THR A 36 10.36 -6.02 -2.27
C THR A 36 11.72 -6.68 -2.07
N PHE A 37 12.82 -5.91 -2.07
CA PHE A 37 14.16 -6.45 -1.86
C PHE A 37 14.43 -6.71 -0.37
N SER A 38 14.00 -5.81 0.52
CA SER A 38 14.18 -5.96 1.97
C SER A 38 13.03 -6.70 2.67
N ASP A 39 11.90 -6.92 2.00
CA ASP A 39 10.67 -7.50 2.58
C ASP A 39 10.11 -6.64 3.73
N GLU A 40 10.19 -5.32 3.59
CA GLU A 40 9.78 -4.37 4.61
C GLU A 40 8.77 -3.34 4.07
N PHE A 41 7.71 -3.08 4.85
CA PHE A 41 6.84 -1.94 4.60
C PHE A 41 7.53 -0.64 5.01
N TYR A 42 7.08 0.48 4.46
CA TYR A 42 7.54 1.81 4.87
C TYR A 42 6.42 2.87 4.71
N PRO A 43 6.40 3.90 5.57
CA PRO A 43 5.40 4.95 5.50
C PRO A 43 5.65 5.88 4.31
N LEU A 44 4.59 6.20 3.55
CA LEU A 44 4.61 7.29 2.57
C LEU A 44 4.01 8.59 3.11
N TYR A 45 3.43 8.56 4.33
CA TYR A 45 2.80 9.69 5.04
C TYR A 45 1.84 10.55 4.19
N GLU A 46 1.23 9.95 3.17
CA GLU A 46 0.15 10.54 2.38
C GLU A 46 -1.20 10.10 2.95
N SER A 47 -2.21 10.97 2.91
CA SER A 47 -3.55 10.63 3.39
C SER A 47 -4.66 11.27 2.56
N HIS A 48 -5.72 10.50 2.31
CA HIS A 48 -6.84 10.87 1.44
C HIS A 48 -8.18 10.67 2.14
N ALA A 49 -9.16 11.46 1.73
CA ALA A 49 -10.49 11.42 2.33
C ALA A 49 -11.29 10.18 1.90
N ILE A 50 -11.06 9.68 0.69
CA ILE A 50 -11.80 8.55 0.10
C ILE A 50 -10.88 7.60 -0.65
N GLU A 51 -11.33 6.36 -0.83
CA GLU A 51 -10.59 5.29 -1.49
C GLU A 51 -10.12 5.66 -2.90
N ALA A 52 -11.01 6.25 -3.71
CA ALA A 52 -10.70 6.62 -5.09
C ALA A 52 -9.50 7.58 -5.18
N MET A 53 -9.37 8.53 -4.25
CA MET A 53 -8.23 9.46 -4.21
C MET A 53 -6.92 8.75 -3.86
N ALA A 54 -6.97 7.75 -2.97
CA ALA A 54 -5.81 6.94 -2.63
C ALA A 54 -5.41 6.02 -3.80
N GLN A 55 -6.37 5.47 -4.54
CA GLN A 55 -6.10 4.68 -5.75
C GLN A 55 -5.40 5.53 -6.82
N GLU A 56 -5.90 6.75 -7.08
CA GLU A 56 -5.22 7.68 -8.01
C GLU A 56 -3.81 8.04 -7.55
N ALA A 57 -3.60 8.24 -6.24
CA ALA A 57 -2.28 8.52 -5.69
C ALA A 57 -1.34 7.31 -5.79
N ALA A 58 -1.84 6.10 -5.54
CA ALA A 58 -1.08 4.87 -5.70
C ALA A 58 -0.63 4.66 -7.14
N ILE A 59 -1.51 4.90 -8.12
CA ILE A 59 -1.18 4.85 -9.55
C ILE A 59 -0.07 5.85 -9.89
N ARG A 60 -0.16 7.10 -9.42
CA ARG A 60 0.91 8.09 -9.61
C ARG A 60 2.23 7.61 -8.99
N ARG A 61 2.18 6.97 -7.82
CA ARG A 61 3.38 6.47 -7.16
C ARG A 61 4.00 5.30 -7.92
N LEU A 62 3.20 4.39 -8.47
CA LEU A 62 3.65 3.30 -9.33
C LEU A 62 4.36 3.84 -10.59
N MET A 63 3.86 4.93 -11.20
CA MET A 63 4.56 5.60 -12.30
C MET A 63 5.92 6.17 -11.87
N VAL A 64 6.04 6.71 -10.67
CA VAL A 64 7.33 7.17 -10.13
C VAL A 64 8.29 5.99 -9.92
N LEU A 65 7.78 4.86 -9.41
CA LEU A 65 8.58 3.65 -9.24
C LEU A 65 9.08 3.10 -10.58
N GLU A 66 8.27 3.15 -11.63
CA GLU A 66 8.73 2.73 -12.97
C GLU A 66 9.88 3.59 -13.50
N VAL A 67 9.93 4.88 -13.15
CA VAL A 67 11.08 5.73 -13.49
C VAL A 67 12.31 5.40 -12.65
N GLN A 68 12.12 5.08 -11.37
CA GLN A 68 13.22 4.87 -10.41
C GLN A 68 13.81 3.45 -10.46
N GLN A 69 12.97 2.46 -10.74
CA GLN A 69 13.28 1.03 -10.71
C GLN A 69 12.66 0.33 -11.92
N PRO A 70 13.07 0.66 -13.16
CA PRO A 70 12.35 0.30 -14.38
C PRO A 70 12.07 -1.19 -14.52
N THR A 71 10.90 -1.54 -15.08
CA THR A 71 10.47 -2.92 -15.30
C THR A 71 11.54 -3.74 -16.06
N GLU A 72 12.25 -3.13 -17.01
CA GLU A 72 13.32 -3.78 -17.77
C GLU A 72 14.48 -4.33 -16.93
N SER A 73 14.70 -3.76 -15.74
CA SER A 73 15.81 -4.13 -14.84
C SER A 73 15.34 -4.73 -13.51
N SER A 74 14.10 -4.46 -13.10
CA SER A 74 13.52 -4.92 -11.84
C SER A 74 12.48 -6.04 -11.99
N GLY A 75 12.04 -6.34 -13.22
CA GLY A 75 10.86 -7.20 -13.42
C GLY A 75 9.53 -6.52 -13.06
N GLY A 76 9.54 -5.23 -12.75
CA GLY A 76 8.34 -4.42 -12.57
C GLY A 76 7.43 -4.90 -11.43
N GLN A 77 6.13 -4.74 -11.62
CA GLN A 77 5.10 -5.17 -10.67
C GLN A 77 4.72 -6.66 -10.78
N ASP A 78 5.47 -7.49 -11.51
CA ASP A 78 5.20 -8.93 -11.53
C ASP A 78 5.49 -9.58 -10.15
N ASP A 79 4.89 -10.75 -9.89
CA ASP A 79 5.07 -11.45 -8.61
C ASP A 79 6.53 -11.84 -8.33
N ALA A 80 7.30 -12.10 -9.39
CA ALA A 80 8.74 -12.37 -9.34
C ALA A 80 9.61 -11.12 -9.52
N GLY A 81 9.00 -9.95 -9.76
CA GLY A 81 9.69 -8.66 -9.86
C GLY A 81 10.14 -8.17 -8.49
N ILE A 82 11.28 -7.48 -8.46
CA ILE A 82 11.88 -6.88 -7.27
C ILE A 82 11.57 -5.39 -7.12
N GLN A 83 10.75 -4.81 -8.01
CA GLN A 83 10.32 -3.42 -7.89
C GLN A 83 9.54 -3.24 -6.58
N ASP A 84 9.72 -2.10 -5.91
CA ASP A 84 8.88 -1.72 -4.77
C ASP A 84 7.39 -1.81 -5.12
N ARG A 85 6.56 -2.10 -4.12
CA ARG A 85 5.10 -2.20 -4.26
C ARG A 85 4.42 -1.09 -3.47
N ILE A 86 3.21 -0.75 -3.90
CA ILE A 86 2.36 0.21 -3.22
C ILE A 86 1.12 -0.51 -2.69
N PHE A 87 0.80 -0.25 -1.43
CA PHE A 87 -0.39 -0.73 -0.74
C PHE A 87 -1.25 0.45 -0.31
N ILE A 88 -2.55 0.21 -0.23
CA ILE A 88 -3.55 1.15 0.25
C ILE A 88 -4.06 0.63 1.58
N LEU A 89 -3.98 1.47 2.61
CA LEU A 89 -4.51 1.22 3.95
C LEU A 89 -5.70 2.16 4.20
N GLY A 90 -6.89 1.60 4.38
CA GLY A 90 -8.12 2.35 4.60
C GLY A 90 -8.70 2.18 6.00
N PRO A 91 -9.79 2.92 6.29
CA PRO A 91 -10.52 2.79 7.56
C PRO A 91 -10.99 1.36 7.82
N GLY A 92 -11.00 0.96 9.09
CA GLY A 92 -11.46 -0.37 9.50
C GLY A 92 -10.47 -1.50 9.21
N GLY A 93 -9.26 -1.20 8.72
CA GLY A 93 -8.22 -2.18 8.44
C GLY A 93 -8.26 -2.75 7.02
N VAL A 94 -8.94 -2.07 6.09
CA VAL A 94 -8.85 -2.38 4.66
C VAL A 94 -7.40 -2.24 4.22
N PHE A 95 -6.80 -3.29 3.69
CA PHE A 95 -5.40 -3.29 3.27
C PHE A 95 -5.19 -4.13 2.03
N TYR A 96 -4.71 -3.52 0.95
CA TYR A 96 -4.52 -4.23 -0.32
C TYR A 96 -3.43 -3.61 -1.18
N ARG A 97 -2.83 -4.44 -2.04
CA ARG A 97 -1.83 -4.00 -3.02
C ARG A 97 -2.51 -3.22 -4.15
N ALA A 98 -2.00 -2.04 -4.46
CA ALA A 98 -2.39 -1.31 -5.65
C ALA A 98 -1.82 -1.98 -6.90
N VAL A 99 -2.63 -2.05 -7.95
CA VAL A 99 -2.26 -2.61 -9.25
C VAL A 99 -2.48 -1.56 -10.34
N LEU A 100 -1.67 -1.60 -11.40
CA LEU A 100 -1.87 -0.80 -12.61
C LEU A 100 -3.00 -1.37 -13.47
#